data_AF-A0A7K2BT85-F1
#
_entry.id   AF-A0A7K2BT85-F1
#
_cell.length_a   1.000
_cell.length_b   1.000
_cell.length_c   1.000
_cell.angle_alpha   90.00
_cell.angle_beta   90.00
_cell.angle_gamma   90.00
#
_symmetry.space_group_name_H-M   'P 1'
#
loop_
_entity.id
_entity.type
_entity.pdbx_description
1 polymer ?
#
loop_
_entity_poly.entity_id
_entity_poly.type
_entity_poly.pdbx_seq_one_letter_code
_entity_poly.pdbx_strand_id
1 'polypeptide(L)'
;AVTGKPFARHWLHQALVHHQGSKMSKSLGNLVFVHDLRQRHEPMAIRLALMSQHYRTPWPWHDGLLQEAEQRLTLWRSAGTGDDGDADLLDEVRLRLDDDLDVPGAVAAVDDAAGAGRPVHAAAALLGVALQEGAM
;
A
#
# COMPACT_ATOMS: atom_id res chain seq x y z
N ALA A 1 -31.96 9.50 18.50
CA ALA A 1 -31.68 9.46 17.04
C ALA A 1 -32.97 9.20 16.29
N VAL A 2 -33.14 9.72 15.07
CA VAL A 2 -34.37 9.66 14.24
C VAL A 2 -34.92 8.23 14.07
N THR A 3 -34.07 7.20 14.11
CA THR A 3 -34.46 5.79 13.91
C THR A 3 -34.47 4.95 15.19
N GLY A 4 -34.09 5.52 16.34
CA GLY A 4 -33.89 4.77 17.59
C GLY A 4 -32.74 3.75 17.56
N LYS A 5 -31.94 3.69 16.48
CA LYS A 5 -30.81 2.79 16.29
C LYS A 5 -29.52 3.59 15.99
N PRO A 6 -28.32 3.05 16.27
CA PRO A 6 -27.07 3.67 15.83
C PRO A 6 -27.04 3.77 14.30
N PHE A 7 -26.64 4.93 13.77
CA PHE A 7 -26.52 5.14 12.31
C PHE A 7 -25.36 4.34 11.71
N ALA A 8 -24.21 4.33 12.39
CA ALA A 8 -23.06 3.49 12.08
C ALA A 8 -22.37 3.05 13.38
N ARG A 9 -21.72 1.89 13.35
CA ARG A 9 -20.93 1.37 14.49
C ARG A 9 -19.47 1.81 14.41
N HIS A 10 -18.96 2.02 13.20
CA HIS A 10 -17.60 2.46 12.93
C HIS A 10 -17.60 3.50 11.80
N TRP A 11 -16.70 4.46 11.91
CA TRP A 11 -16.42 5.47 10.89
C TRP A 11 -14.94 5.43 10.59
N LEU A 12 -14.57 5.33 9.32
CA LEU A 12 -13.19 5.40 8.88
C LEU A 12 -13.00 6.68 8.08
N HIS A 13 -11.98 7.45 8.45
CA HIS A 13 -11.60 8.68 7.79
C HIS A 13 -10.14 8.58 7.38
N GLN A 14 -9.87 8.77 6.08
CA GLN A 14 -8.51 8.82 5.58
C GLN A 14 -7.89 10.18 5.86
N ALA A 15 -6.62 10.18 6.26
CA ALA A 15 -5.84 11.37 6.47
C ALA A 15 -5.52 12.11 5.17
N LEU A 16 -5.11 13.37 5.33
CA LEU A 16 -4.78 14.24 4.23
C LEU A 16 -3.38 13.96 3.68
N VAL A 17 -3.28 13.97 2.35
CA VAL A 17 -2.00 13.99 1.64
C VAL A 17 -1.60 15.44 1.41
N HIS A 18 -0.35 15.75 1.74
CA HIS A 18 0.26 17.06 1.48
C HIS A 18 1.19 16.97 0.28
N HIS A 19 1.39 18.07 -0.43
CA HIS A 19 2.38 18.19 -1.49
C HIS A 19 3.04 19.57 -1.38
N GLN A 20 4.37 19.59 -1.39
CA GLN A 20 5.17 20.82 -1.27
C GLN A 20 4.74 21.70 -0.07
N GLY A 21 4.52 21.07 1.09
CA GLY A 21 4.15 21.76 2.33
C GLY A 21 2.70 22.22 2.44
N SER A 22 1.86 21.98 1.42
CA SER A 22 0.44 22.35 1.42
C SER A 22 -0.46 21.13 1.24
N LYS A 23 -1.70 21.17 1.73
CA LYS A 23 -2.69 20.12 1.45
C LYS A 23 -2.90 19.99 -0.06
N MET A 24 -3.02 18.77 -0.57
CA MET A 24 -3.47 18.56 -1.95
C MET A 24 -4.95 18.98 -2.13
N SER A 25 -5.22 19.87 -3.08
CA SER A 25 -6.60 20.25 -3.42
C SER A 25 -6.71 20.77 -4.86
N LYS A 26 -7.90 20.58 -5.45
CA LYS A 26 -8.21 21.14 -6.78
C LYS A 26 -8.04 22.65 -6.82
N SER A 27 -8.49 23.36 -5.79
CA SER A 27 -8.43 24.82 -5.71
C SER A 27 -7.01 25.38 -5.65
N LEU A 28 -6.06 24.62 -5.12
CA LEU A 28 -4.64 25.02 -5.08
C LEU A 28 -3.87 24.60 -6.34
N GLY A 29 -4.49 23.85 -7.26
CA GLY A 29 -3.85 23.40 -8.50
C GLY A 29 -2.68 22.44 -8.31
N ASN A 30 -2.52 21.86 -7.12
CA ASN A 30 -1.35 21.07 -6.72
C ASN A 30 -1.62 19.55 -6.68
N LEU A 31 -2.56 19.07 -7.50
CA LEU A 31 -2.90 17.66 -7.56
C LEU A 31 -1.91 16.88 -8.43
N VAL A 32 -1.54 15.69 -7.97
CA VAL A 32 -0.90 14.66 -8.78
C VAL A 32 -1.98 13.65 -9.17
N PHE A 33 -2.20 13.46 -10.47
CA PHE A 33 -3.25 12.57 -10.92
C PHE A 33 -2.75 11.16 -11.22
N VAL A 34 -3.48 10.16 -10.72
CA VAL A 34 -3.18 8.74 -10.97
C VAL A 34 -3.17 8.41 -12.46
N HIS A 35 -4.01 9.04 -13.28
CA HIS A 35 -4.01 8.80 -14.73
C HIS A 35 -2.71 9.26 -15.42
N ASP A 36 -2.05 10.30 -14.91
CA ASP A 36 -0.74 10.76 -15.38
C ASP A 36 0.37 9.86 -14.86
N LEU A 37 0.25 9.40 -13.61
CA LEU A 37 1.22 8.46 -13.04
C LEU A 37 1.22 7.14 -13.80
N ARG A 38 0.05 6.61 -14.16
CA ARG A 38 -0.09 5.34 -14.89
C ARG A 38 0.51 5.35 -16.31
N GLN A 39 0.78 6.52 -16.88
CA GLN A 39 1.48 6.62 -18.16
C GLN A 39 2.99 6.42 -18.03
N ARG A 40 3.53 6.54 -16.81
CA ARG A 40 4.98 6.55 -16.54
C ARG A 40 5.44 5.50 -15.54
N HIS A 41 4.52 5.02 -14.69
CA HIS A 41 4.80 4.11 -13.59
C HIS A 41 3.85 2.93 -13.62
N GLU A 42 4.34 1.80 -13.12
CA GLU A 42 3.54 0.60 -13.01
C GLU A 42 2.38 0.78 -12.00
N PRO A 43 1.15 0.33 -12.30
CA PRO A 43 0.02 0.41 -11.37
C PRO A 43 0.29 -0.16 -9.97
N MET A 44 1.06 -1.25 -9.85
CA MET A 44 1.37 -1.85 -8.56
C MET A 44 2.38 -1.03 -7.76
N ALA A 45 3.33 -0.36 -8.42
CA ALA A 45 4.23 0.58 -7.76
C ALA A 45 3.47 1.83 -7.26
N ILE A 46 2.54 2.37 -8.07
CA ILE A 46 1.66 3.47 -7.61
C ILE A 46 0.85 3.04 -6.39
N ARG A 47 0.30 1.83 -6.41
CA ARG A 47 -0.46 1.28 -5.28
C ARG A 47 0.41 1.15 -4.03
N LEU A 48 1.62 0.61 -4.14
CA LEU A 48 2.59 0.50 -3.05
C LEU A 48 2.97 1.87 -2.48
N ALA A 49 3.26 2.86 -3.33
CA ALA A 49 3.59 4.22 -2.89
C ALA A 49 2.47 4.85 -2.06
N LEU A 50 1.21 4.63 -2.45
CA LEU A 50 0.04 5.18 -1.74
C LEU A 50 -0.28 4.45 -0.43
N MET A 51 -0.11 3.12 -0.37
CA MET A 51 -0.52 2.32 0.78
C MET A 51 0.55 2.18 1.86
N SER A 52 1.82 2.47 1.56
CA SER A 52 2.93 2.35 2.53
C SER A 52 2.84 3.34 3.70
N GLN A 53 1.76 4.12 3.76
CA GLN A 53 1.46 5.11 4.80
C GLN A 53 0.22 4.65 5.57
N HIS A 54 0.21 4.80 6.89
CA HIS A 54 -0.96 4.46 7.69
C HIS A 54 -2.14 5.37 7.31
N TYR A 55 -3.34 4.80 7.11
CA TYR A 55 -4.48 5.53 6.55
C TYR A 55 -4.92 6.74 7.40
N ARG A 56 -4.62 6.73 8.71
CA ARG A 56 -4.95 7.79 9.68
C ARG A 56 -3.87 8.85 9.85
N THR A 57 -2.69 8.66 9.28
CA THR A 57 -1.55 9.56 9.47
C THR A 57 -1.39 10.48 8.26
N PRO A 58 -1.42 11.81 8.41
CA PRO A 58 -1.15 12.71 7.30
C PRO A 58 0.30 12.56 6.82
N TRP A 59 0.52 12.59 5.51
CA TRP A 59 1.84 12.35 4.94
C TRP A 59 2.11 13.25 3.72
N PRO A 60 3.39 13.59 3.45
CA PRO A 60 3.77 14.36 2.28
C PRO A 60 4.02 13.46 1.07
N TRP A 61 3.34 13.74 -0.04
CA TRP A 61 3.70 13.22 -1.35
C TRP A 61 4.97 13.87 -1.87
N HIS A 62 5.90 13.04 -2.32
CA HIS A 62 7.01 13.39 -3.18
C HIS A 62 7.25 12.27 -4.20
N ASP A 63 7.83 12.62 -5.34
CA ASP A 63 8.00 11.67 -6.45
C ASP A 63 8.97 10.51 -6.12
N GLY A 64 9.87 10.71 -5.15
CA GLY A 64 10.75 9.65 -4.64
C GLY A 64 10.00 8.42 -4.11
N LEU A 65 8.75 8.57 -3.64
CA LEU A 65 7.93 7.44 -3.17
C LEU A 65 7.66 6.40 -4.28
N LEU A 66 7.57 6.84 -5.54
CA LEU A 66 7.36 5.94 -6.66
C LEU A 66 8.64 5.15 -6.96
N GLN A 67 9.80 5.79 -6.90
CA GLN A 67 11.08 5.11 -7.09
C GLN A 67 11.31 4.06 -6.00
N GLU A 68 11.03 4.38 -4.74
CA GLU A 68 11.09 3.44 -3.63
C GLU A 68 10.11 2.27 -3.83
N ALA A 69 8.89 2.56 -4.27
CA ALA A 69 7.88 1.54 -4.52
C ALA A 69 8.21 0.62 -5.70
N GLU A 70 8.84 1.13 -6.77
CA GLU A 70 9.32 0.33 -7.91
C GLU A 70 10.47 -0.61 -7.50
N GLN A 71 11.39 -0.11 -6.68
CA GLN A 71 12.48 -0.93 -6.11
C GLN A 71 11.91 -2.03 -5.21
N ARG A 72 10.97 -1.68 -4.32
CA ARG A 72 10.24 -2.65 -3.48
C ARG A 72 9.56 -3.71 -4.32
N LEU A 73 8.80 -3.32 -5.34
CA LEU A 73 8.08 -4.24 -6.21
C LEU A 73 9.05 -5.19 -6.94
N THR A 74 10.19 -4.67 -7.41
CA THR A 74 11.25 -5.47 -8.03
C THR A 74 11.80 -6.50 -7.05
N LEU A 75 12.08 -6.10 -5.81
CA LEU A 75 12.54 -7.01 -4.76
C LEU A 75 11.51 -8.10 -4.48
N TRP A 76 10.25 -7.74 -4.28
CA TRP A 76 9.16 -8.69 -4.00
C TRP A 76 8.98 -9.70 -5.14
N ARG A 77 9.12 -9.27 -6.40
CA ARG A 77 9.11 -10.16 -7.58
C ARG A 77 10.29 -11.12 -7.62
N SER A 78 11.45 -10.70 -7.14
CA SER A 78 12.67 -11.52 -7.13
C SER A 78 12.71 -12.52 -5.97
N ALA A 79 11.84 -12.36 -4.98
CA ALA A 79 11.72 -13.27 -3.84
C ALA A 79 11.20 -14.65 -4.29
N GLY A 80 11.41 -15.69 -3.48
CA GLY A 80 11.08 -17.07 -3.83
C GLY A 80 9.64 -17.27 -4.33
N THR A 81 9.42 -18.25 -5.19
CA THR A 81 8.11 -18.58 -5.79
C THR A 81 7.53 -19.90 -5.27
N GLY A 82 8.00 -20.40 -4.13
CA GLY A 82 7.68 -21.75 -3.63
C GLY A 82 6.18 -22.06 -3.55
N ASP A 83 5.82 -23.27 -3.96
CA ASP A 83 4.44 -23.72 -4.26
C ASP A 83 3.46 -23.65 -3.07
N ASP A 84 3.95 -23.66 -1.83
CA ASP A 84 3.12 -23.63 -0.62
C ASP A 84 2.96 -22.21 -0.02
N GLY A 85 3.65 -21.20 -0.58
CA GLY A 85 3.73 -19.87 0.01
C GLY A 85 4.38 -19.86 1.41
N ASP A 86 4.40 -18.69 2.04
CA ASP A 86 4.90 -18.53 3.42
C ASP A 86 3.72 -18.27 4.36
N ALA A 87 3.25 -19.34 5.02
CA ALA A 87 2.06 -19.28 5.88
C ALA A 87 2.27 -18.37 7.10
N ASP A 88 3.45 -18.43 7.71
CA ASP A 88 3.80 -17.61 8.87
C ASP A 88 3.81 -16.12 8.50
N LEU A 89 4.38 -15.77 7.34
CA LEU A 89 4.31 -14.41 6.81
C LEU A 89 2.86 -13.97 6.54
N LEU A 90 2.05 -14.84 5.93
CA LEU A 90 0.66 -14.52 5.63
C LEU A 90 -0.14 -14.23 6.91
N ASP A 91 0.08 -15.01 7.96
CA ASP A 91 -0.55 -14.79 9.27
C ASP A 91 -0.01 -13.54 9.96
N GLU A 92 1.30 -13.25 9.86
CA GLU A 92 1.86 -11.98 10.33
C GLU A 92 1.19 -10.78 9.63
N VAL A 93 1.07 -10.81 8.30
CA VAL A 93 0.40 -9.75 7.55
C VAL A 93 -1.06 -9.60 7.98
N ARG A 94 -1.79 -10.70 8.24
CA ARG A 94 -3.16 -10.63 8.77
C ARG A 94 -3.20 -9.96 10.13
N LEU A 95 -2.31 -10.33 11.06
CA LEU A 95 -2.24 -9.74 12.39
C LEU A 95 -1.98 -8.22 12.32
N ARG A 96 -1.12 -7.78 11.40
CA ARG A 96 -0.89 -6.34 11.15
C ARG A 96 -2.13 -5.65 10.61
N LEU A 97 -2.85 -6.26 9.67
CA LEU A 97 -4.08 -5.68 9.13
C LEU A 97 -5.23 -5.64 10.16
N ASP A 98 -5.29 -6.62 11.07
CA ASP A 98 -6.25 -6.63 12.18
C ASP A 98 -5.96 -5.54 13.23
N ASP A 99 -4.71 -5.08 13.34
CA ASP A 99 -4.31 -3.94 14.17
C ASP A 99 -4.48 -2.60 13.43
N ASP A 100 -5.72 -2.12 13.35
CA ASP A 100 -6.09 -0.83 12.75
C ASP A 100 -5.59 -0.62 11.30
N LEU A 101 -5.50 -1.70 10.51
CA LEU A 101 -4.90 -1.67 9.18
C LEU A 101 -3.45 -1.12 9.22
N ASP A 102 -2.57 -1.70 10.04
CA ASP A 102 -1.13 -1.43 10.05
C ASP A 102 -0.46 -1.91 8.74
N VAL A 103 -0.80 -1.24 7.63
CA VAL A 103 -0.21 -1.49 6.32
C VAL A 103 1.29 -1.18 6.31
N PRO A 104 1.81 -0.12 6.97
CA PRO A 104 3.26 0.05 7.08
C PRO A 104 3.97 -1.15 7.70
N GLY A 105 3.44 -1.70 8.80
CA GLY A 105 3.98 -2.91 9.42
C GLY A 105 3.82 -4.15 8.55
N ALA A 106 2.69 -4.30 7.86
CA ALA A 106 2.48 -5.38 6.90
C ALA A 106 3.46 -5.32 5.73
N VAL A 107 3.69 -4.13 5.16
CA VAL A 107 4.67 -3.91 4.08
C VAL A 107 6.09 -4.22 4.56
N ALA A 108 6.45 -3.80 5.79
CA ALA A 108 7.75 -4.10 6.37
C ALA A 108 7.99 -5.62 6.55
N ALA A 109 6.98 -6.36 7.02
CA ALA A 109 7.08 -7.82 7.14
C ALA A 109 7.34 -8.50 5.77
N VAL A 110 6.69 -8.00 4.72
CA VAL A 110 6.92 -8.49 3.35
C VAL A 110 8.30 -8.08 2.81
N ASP A 111 8.76 -6.85 3.10
CA ASP A 111 10.11 -6.39 2.76
C ASP A 111 11.18 -7.29 3.39
N ASP A 112 11.05 -7.61 4.68
CA ASP A 112 11.97 -8.50 5.41
C ASP A 112 11.97 -9.92 4.83
N ALA A 113 10.80 -10.48 4.56
CA ALA A 113 10.68 -11.80 3.95
C ALA A 113 11.29 -11.85 2.53
N ALA A 114 11.03 -10.83 1.70
CA ALA A 114 11.59 -10.73 0.37
C ALA A 114 13.12 -10.58 0.42
N GLY A 115 13.66 -9.77 1.34
CA GLY A 115 15.10 -9.64 1.58
C GLY A 115 15.78 -10.95 2.04
N ALA A 116 15.04 -11.81 2.73
CA ALA A 116 15.47 -13.16 3.10
C ALA A 116 15.27 -14.21 1.99
N GLY A 117 14.76 -13.82 0.82
CA GLY A 117 14.47 -14.74 -0.29
C GLY A 117 13.26 -15.67 -0.06
N ARG A 118 12.44 -15.40 0.95
CA ARG A 118 11.23 -16.18 1.28
C ARG A 118 10.09 -15.86 0.30
N PRO A 119 9.13 -16.78 0.06
CA PRO A 119 8.07 -16.52 -0.88
C PRO A 119 7.02 -15.53 -0.36
N VAL A 120 6.81 -14.44 -1.11
CA VAL A 120 5.94 -13.32 -0.68
C VAL A 120 4.65 -13.17 -1.47
N HIS A 121 4.42 -13.99 -2.50
CA HIS A 121 3.30 -13.84 -3.44
C HIS A 121 1.92 -13.78 -2.75
N ALA A 122 1.64 -14.69 -1.82
CA ALA A 122 0.36 -14.72 -1.11
C ALA A 122 0.17 -13.49 -0.20
N ALA A 123 1.23 -13.08 0.50
CA ALA A 123 1.21 -11.92 1.39
C ALA A 123 1.05 -10.60 0.61
N ALA A 124 1.79 -10.44 -0.49
CA ALA A 124 1.64 -9.29 -1.39
C ALA A 124 0.22 -9.23 -1.99
N ALA A 125 -0.34 -10.38 -2.39
CA ALA A 125 -1.71 -10.46 -2.91
C ALA A 125 -2.76 -10.05 -1.87
N LEU A 126 -2.55 -10.36 -0.58
CA LEU A 126 -3.43 -9.91 0.51
C LEU A 126 -3.43 -8.38 0.65
N LEU A 127 -2.31 -7.71 0.37
CA LEU A 127 -2.21 -6.25 0.27
C LEU A 127 -2.78 -5.70 -1.06
N GLY A 128 -3.21 -6.58 -1.97
CA GLY A 128 -3.68 -6.25 -3.31
C GLY A 128 -2.55 -5.85 -4.26
N VAL A 129 -1.32 -6.29 -4.00
CA VAL A 129 -0.15 -6.08 -4.86
C VAL A 129 0.09 -7.37 -5.65
N ALA A 130 -0.27 -7.36 -6.92
CA ALA A 130 -0.03 -8.48 -7.81
C ALA A 130 1.44 -8.45 -8.30
N LEU A 131 2.17 -9.56 -8.11
CA LEU A 131 3.58 -9.64 -8.51
C LEU A 131 3.78 -10.11 -9.95
N GLN A 132 2.76 -10.74 -10.54
CA GLN A 132 2.79 -11.10 -11.96
C GLN A 132 2.79 -9.82 -12.81
N GLU A 133 3.60 -9.79 -13.87
CA GLU A 133 3.53 -8.71 -14.86
C GLU A 133 2.14 -8.74 -15.49
N GLY A 134 1.37 -7.67 -15.29
CA GLY A 134 0.13 -7.48 -16.02
C GLY A 134 0.46 -7.33 -17.50
N ALA A 135 -0.03 -8.24 -18.33
CA ALA A 135 -0.06 -8.03 -19.77
C ALA A 135 -0.75 -6.68 -20.04
N MET A 136 -0.02 -5.77 -20.70
CA MET A 136 -0.59 -4.53 -21.22
C MET A 136 -1.70 -4.80 -22.22
#